data_AF-A0A7C9A594-F1
#
_entry.id   AF-A0A7C9A594-F1
#
_cell.length_a   1.000
_cell.length_b   1.000
_cell.length_c   1.000
_cell.angle_alpha   90.00
_cell.angle_beta   90.00
_cell.angle_gamma   90.00
#
_symmetry.space_group_name_H-M   'P 1'
#
loop_
_entity.id
_entity.type
_entity.pdbx_description
1 polymer ?
#
loop_
_entity_poly.entity_id
_entity_poly.type
_entity_poly.pdbx_seq_one_letter_code
_entity_poly.pdbx_strand_id
1 'polypeptide(L)'
;ISTDVASHLRWINMKEGDISIARLKGELNMEHGRYWLLSHADTTETSIDLGRLSAVLQEMGIDSSVEQATNGGLGSTFVLHVHEPSEAVVEVQQTRTVIGTSDKHLASRIFEAVDRVLCGI
;
A
#
# COMPACT_ATOMS: atom_id res chain seq x y z
N ILE A 1 9.25 -2.80 -26.67
CA ILE A 1 8.75 -3.30 -25.36
C ILE A 1 7.72 -2.28 -24.91
N SER A 2 6.44 -2.66 -24.86
CA SER A 2 5.34 -1.72 -24.60
C SER A 2 5.42 -1.21 -23.16
N THR A 3 5.49 0.11 -22.99
CA THR A 3 5.47 0.82 -21.70
C THR A 3 4.20 0.57 -20.88
N ASP A 4 3.15 0.04 -21.52
CA ASP A 4 1.82 -0.15 -20.96
C ASP A 4 1.73 -1.30 -19.93
N VAL A 5 2.60 -2.30 -20.01
CA VAL A 5 2.62 -3.39 -19.01
C VAL A 5 3.39 -2.97 -17.76
N ALA A 6 4.38 -2.09 -17.91
CA ALA A 6 5.23 -1.65 -16.81
C ALA A 6 4.50 -0.73 -15.81
N SER A 7 3.48 0.02 -16.27
CA SER A 7 2.67 0.91 -15.42
C SER A 7 1.80 0.16 -14.40
N HIS A 8 1.55 -1.13 -14.61
CA HIS A 8 0.76 -1.98 -13.72
C HIS A 8 1.61 -2.77 -12.72
N LEU A 9 2.94 -2.67 -12.80
CA LEU A 9 3.87 -3.35 -11.90
C LEU A 9 4.01 -2.57 -10.58
N ARG A 10 3.67 -3.21 -9.47
CA ARG A 10 3.93 -2.71 -8.11
C ARG A 10 5.28 -3.21 -7.65
N TRP A 11 6.21 -2.30 -7.46
CA TRP A 11 7.56 -2.62 -7.00
C TRP A 11 7.56 -2.83 -5.48
N ILE A 12 8.13 -3.95 -5.05
CA ILE A 12 8.37 -4.30 -3.65
C ILE A 12 9.89 -4.43 -3.51
N ASN A 13 10.50 -3.53 -2.74
CA ASN A 13 11.90 -3.64 -2.36
C ASN A 13 11.98 -4.38 -1.03
N MET A 14 12.37 -5.65 -1.09
CA MET A 14 12.68 -6.42 0.12
C MET A 14 14.12 -6.08 0.57
N LYS A 15 14.33 -5.98 1.88
CA LYS A 15 15.65 -5.66 2.47
C LYS A 15 16.64 -6.82 2.43
N GLU A 16 16.24 -7.99 1.93
CA GLU A 16 17.02 -9.22 2.02
C GLU A 16 17.46 -9.69 0.63
N GLY A 17 18.71 -9.37 0.30
CA GLY A 17 19.32 -9.61 -1.02
C GLY A 17 18.94 -8.55 -2.05
N ASP A 18 19.82 -8.24 -2.99
CA ASP A 18 19.60 -7.31 -4.10
C ASP A 18 18.55 -7.83 -5.11
N ILE A 19 17.35 -8.14 -4.63
CA ILE A 19 16.25 -8.71 -5.40
C ILE A 19 15.08 -7.74 -5.31
N SER A 20 14.82 -7.04 -6.41
CA SER A 20 13.59 -6.24 -6.58
C SER A 20 12.49 -7.14 -7.14
N ILE A 21 11.39 -7.27 -6.41
CA ILE A 21 10.21 -8.03 -6.85
C ILE A 21 9.17 -7.03 -7.35
N ALA A 22 8.54 -7.31 -8.49
CA ALA A 22 7.44 -6.51 -9.01
C ALA A 22 6.17 -7.38 -9.11
N ARG A 23 5.06 -6.90 -8.58
CA ARG A 23 3.77 -7.60 -8.59
C ARG A 23 2.82 -6.98 -9.62
N LEU A 24 2.23 -7.83 -10.45
CA LEU A 24 1.21 -7.45 -11.43
C LEU A 24 -0.12 -8.09 -11.05
N LYS A 25 -1.19 -7.30 -10.90
CA LYS A 25 -2.55 -7.83 -10.75
C LYS A 25 -3.07 -8.21 -12.13
N GLY A 26 -3.50 -9.45 -12.30
CA GLY A 26 -4.00 -9.93 -13.58
C GLY A 26 -4.46 -11.38 -13.53
N GLU A 27 -4.95 -11.86 -14.66
CA GLU A 27 -5.34 -13.26 -14.85
C GLU A 27 -4.22 -14.02 -15.55
N LEU A 28 -3.84 -15.16 -14.99
CA LEU A 28 -2.92 -16.10 -15.64
C LEU A 28 -3.74 -17.14 -16.39
N ASN A 29 -3.71 -17.07 -17.71
CA ASN A 29 -4.39 -18.01 -18.60
C ASN A 29 -3.38 -18.97 -19.24
N MET A 30 -3.80 -20.21 -19.48
CA MET A 30 -3.00 -21.21 -20.18
C MET A 30 -3.74 -21.64 -21.44
N GLU A 31 -3.15 -21.38 -22.60
CA GLU A 31 -3.72 -21.75 -23.89
C GLU A 31 -2.66 -22.44 -24.74
N HIS A 32 -2.96 -23.66 -25.21
CA HIS A 32 -2.04 -24.50 -25.99
C HIS A 32 -0.65 -24.67 -25.36
N GLY A 33 -0.59 -24.80 -24.02
CA GLY A 33 0.67 -24.95 -23.29
C GLY A 33 1.50 -23.67 -23.16
N ARG A 34 0.97 -22.51 -23.58
CA ARG A 34 1.57 -21.20 -23.33
C ARG A 34 0.81 -20.47 -22.22
N TYR A 35 1.56 -19.87 -21.32
CA TYR A 35 1.03 -19.01 -20.27
C TYR A 35 0.91 -17.57 -20.78
N TRP A 36 -0.25 -16.97 -20.58
CA TRP A 36 -0.55 -15.57 -20.88
C TRP A 36 -0.94 -14.87 -19.59
N LEU A 37 -0.36 -13.70 -19.35
CA LEU A 37 -0.75 -12.85 -18.23
C LEU A 37 -1.53 -11.66 -18.77
N LEU A 38 -2.81 -11.57 -18.41
CA LEU A 38 -3.69 -10.47 -18.77
C LEU A 38 -3.78 -9.51 -17.59
N SER A 39 -3.13 -8.36 -17.70
CA SER A 39 -3.35 -7.26 -16.74
C SER A 39 -4.66 -6.59 -17.08
N HIS A 40 -5.64 -6.67 -16.18
CA HIS A 40 -6.80 -5.79 -16.28
C HIS A 40 -6.33 -4.38 -15.91
N ALA A 41 -6.44 -3.44 -16.86
CA ALA A 41 -6.24 -2.02 -16.62
C ALA A 41 -7.40 -1.48 -15.76
N ASP A 42 -7.52 -1.98 -14.54
CA ASP A 42 -8.34 -1.34 -13.53
C ASP A 42 -7.59 -0.07 -13.13
N THR A 43 -7.88 1.03 -13.83
CA THR A 43 -7.39 2.39 -13.51
C THR A 43 -7.88 2.90 -12.15
N THR A 44 -8.59 2.07 -11.38
CA THR A 44 -9.07 2.43 -10.06
C THR A 44 -8.01 2.15 -9.01
N GLU A 45 -7.18 3.17 -8.84
CA GLU A 45 -6.77 3.70 -7.54
C GLU A 45 -5.91 2.79 -6.66
N THR A 46 -4.65 3.18 -6.57
CA THR A 46 -3.74 2.91 -5.44
C THR A 46 -4.24 3.58 -4.15
N SER A 47 -5.52 3.43 -3.83
CA SER A 47 -6.06 3.77 -2.52
C SER A 47 -5.79 2.60 -1.60
N ILE A 48 -4.88 2.78 -0.65
CA ILE A 48 -4.75 1.84 0.47
C ILE A 48 -6.14 1.71 1.10
N ASP A 49 -6.64 0.49 1.23
CA ASP A 49 -7.86 0.22 1.98
C ASP A 49 -7.61 0.56 3.46
N LEU A 50 -8.17 1.68 3.91
CA LEU A 50 -7.97 2.20 5.25
C LEU A 50 -8.59 1.32 6.33
N GLY A 51 -9.70 0.65 6.01
CA GLY A 51 -10.31 -0.31 6.93
C GLY A 51 -9.39 -1.50 7.14
N ARG A 52 -8.80 -1.99 6.04
CA ARG A 52 -7.80 -3.06 6.10
C ARG A 52 -6.51 -2.62 6.80
N LEU A 53 -6.03 -1.40 6.56
CA LEU A 53 -4.86 -0.85 7.26
C LEU A 53 -5.11 -0.73 8.76
N SER A 54 -6.25 -0.19 9.16
CA SER A 54 -6.63 -0.09 10.57
C SER A 54 -6.71 -1.47 11.23
N ALA A 55 -7.30 -2.47 10.55
CA ALA A 55 -7.35 -3.85 11.06
C ALA A 55 -5.95 -4.45 11.27
N VAL A 56 -5.04 -4.31 10.29
CA VAL A 56 -3.65 -4.81 10.42
C VAL A 56 -2.89 -4.10 11.53
N LEU A 57 -3.05 -2.78 11.68
CA LEU A 57 -2.45 -2.04 12.79
C LEU A 57 -2.96 -2.54 14.14
N GLN A 58 -4.26 -2.79 14.25
CA GLN A 58 -4.87 -3.32 15.46
C GLN A 58 -4.41 -4.75 15.80
N GLU A 59 -4.24 -5.63 14.80
CA GLU A 59 -3.62 -6.95 14.98
C GLU A 59 -2.18 -6.85 15.50
N MET A 60 -1.47 -5.78 15.13
CA MET A 60 -0.14 -5.46 15.65
C MET A 60 -0.20 -4.76 17.02
N GLY A 61 -1.37 -4.54 17.62
CA GLY A 61 -1.52 -3.84 18.89
C GLY A 61 -1.18 -2.35 18.80
N ILE A 62 -1.42 -1.73 17.64
CA ILE A 62 -1.28 -0.29 17.39
C ILE A 62 -2.69 0.28 17.26
N ASP A 63 -3.06 1.18 18.17
CA ASP A 63 -4.39 1.78 18.16
C ASP A 63 -4.42 3.03 17.25
N SER A 64 -5.45 3.13 16.42
CA SER A 64 -5.53 4.18 15.42
C SER A 64 -6.96 4.61 15.08
N SER A 65 -7.12 5.89 14.73
CA SER A 65 -8.38 6.46 14.26
C SER A 65 -8.21 7.04 12.85
N VAL A 66 -9.21 6.83 12.00
CA VAL A 66 -9.22 7.34 10.63
C VAL A 66 -10.00 8.66 10.57
N GLU A 67 -9.36 9.70 10.05
CA GLU A 67 -9.99 10.98 9.74
C GLU A 67 -9.90 11.24 8.22
N GLN A 68 -11.00 11.72 7.63
CA GLN A 68 -10.99 12.18 6.25
C GLN A 68 -10.65 13.67 6.22
N ALA A 69 -9.49 14.01 5.64
CA ALA A 69 -9.10 15.40 5.47
C ALA A 69 -9.72 15.94 4.17
N THR A 70 -10.73 16.80 4.31
CA THR A 70 -11.32 17.55 3.19
C THR A 70 -10.38 18.68 2.78
N ASN A 71 -9.34 18.34 2.02
CA ASN A 71 -8.53 19.34 1.34
C ASN A 71 -9.32 19.86 0.14
N GLY A 72 -9.46 21.19 -0.02
CA GLY A 72 -10.18 21.84 -1.12
C GLY A 72 -9.57 21.67 -2.51
N GLY A 73 -8.77 20.62 -2.73
CA GLY A 73 -8.14 20.24 -3.99
C GLY A 73 -8.66 18.90 -4.52
N LEU A 74 -8.24 18.54 -5.74
CA LEU A 74 -8.83 17.51 -6.60
C LEU A 74 -8.73 16.04 -6.13
N GLY A 75 -8.40 15.75 -4.86
CA GLY A 75 -8.23 14.37 -4.38
C GLY A 75 -8.46 14.21 -2.88
N SER A 76 -9.17 13.15 -2.50
CA SER A 76 -9.40 12.79 -1.10
C SER A 76 -8.07 12.42 -0.43
N THR A 77 -7.70 13.16 0.61
CA THR A 77 -6.59 12.80 1.50
C THR A 77 -7.17 12.16 2.75
N PHE A 78 -6.64 11.01 3.15
CA PHE A 78 -7.02 10.36 4.39
C PHE A 78 -5.86 10.41 5.36
N VAL A 79 -6.18 10.66 6.62
CA VAL A 79 -5.19 10.79 7.69
C VAL A 79 -5.56 9.78 8.75
N LEU A 80 -4.65 8.86 9.05
CA LEU A 80 -4.79 7.90 10.13
C LEU A 80 -3.89 8.36 11.28
N HIS A 81 -4.52 8.66 12.41
CA HIS A 81 -3.84 9.04 13.65
C HIS A 81 -3.60 7.80 14.49
N VAL A 82 -2.37 7.59 14.92
CA VAL A 82 -1.98 6.54 15.86
C VAL A 82 -1.83 7.16 17.24
N HIS A 83 -2.52 6.59 18.23
CA HIS A 83 -2.55 7.11 19.61
C HIS A 83 -1.63 6.32 20.53
N GLU A 84 -1.48 5.01 20.30
CA GLU A 84 -0.63 4.11 21.08
C GLU A 84 0.17 3.19 20.13
N PRO A 85 1.44 2.85 20.42
CA PRO A 85 2.22 3.12 21.65
C PRO A 85 2.91 4.50 21.71
N SER A 86 2.86 5.28 20.62
CA SER A 86 3.37 6.65 20.53
C SER A 86 2.62 7.37 19.42
N GLU A 87 2.63 8.70 19.42
CA GLU A 87 1.96 9.50 18.41
C GLU A 87 2.59 9.26 17.02
N ALA A 88 1.73 8.93 16.05
CA ALA A 88 2.10 8.91 14.64
C ALA A 88 0.94 9.38 13.77
N VAL A 89 1.27 9.84 12.57
CA VAL A 89 0.32 10.23 11.54
C VAL A 89 0.66 9.51 10.26
N VAL A 90 -0.33 8.88 9.63
CA VAL A 90 -0.21 8.24 8.32
C VAL A 90 -1.11 8.98 7.35
N GLU A 91 -0.51 9.74 6.44
CA GLU A 91 -1.25 10.41 5.37
C GLU A 91 -1.28 9.52 4.13
N VAL A 92 -2.47 9.18 3.68
CA VAL A 92 -2.71 8.39 2.47
C VAL A 92 -3.31 9.30 1.41
N GLN A 93 -2.64 9.36 0.27
CA GLN A 93 -3.08 10.06 -0.94
C GLN A 93 -3.01 9.10 -2.12
N GLN A 94 -3.60 9.49 -3.24
CA GLN A 94 -3.77 8.62 -4.40
C GLN A 94 -2.50 7.91 -4.85
N THR A 95 -1.34 8.55 -4.80
CA THR A 95 -0.06 7.99 -5.26
C THR A 95 1.04 7.99 -4.21
N ARG A 96 0.75 8.42 -2.98
CA ARG A 96 1.75 8.53 -1.92
C ARG A 96 1.17 8.22 -0.55
N THR A 97 1.99 7.58 0.28
CA THR A 97 1.72 7.39 1.70
C THR A 97 2.90 7.95 2.49
N VAL A 98 2.61 8.82 3.45
CA VAL A 98 3.61 9.45 4.31
C VAL A 98 3.40 9.00 5.74
N ILE A 99 4.46 8.52 6.39
CA ILE A 99 4.45 8.13 7.80
C ILE A 99 5.25 9.18 8.58
N GLY A 100 4.58 9.92 9.46
CA GLY A 100 5.17 10.90 10.35
C GLY A 100 5.15 10.42 11.79
N THR A 101 6.32 10.19 12.39
CA THR A 101 6.47 9.90 13.81
C THR A 101 7.90 10.20 14.27
N SER A 102 8.08 10.46 15.56
CA SER A 102 9.40 10.61 16.19
C SER A 102 10.01 9.26 16.60
N ASP A 103 9.21 8.18 16.67
CA ASP A 103 9.66 6.85 17.03
C ASP A 103 9.98 6.00 15.78
N LYS A 104 11.28 5.74 15.57
CA LYS A 104 11.77 4.92 14.46
C LYS A 104 11.24 3.49 14.47
N HIS A 105 11.06 2.89 15.65
CA HIS A 105 10.53 1.53 15.76
C HIS A 105 9.06 1.51 15.36
N LEU A 106 8.27 2.49 15.82
CA LEU A 106 6.88 2.64 15.39
C LEU A 106 6.78 2.89 13.88
N ALA A 107 7.62 3.76 13.31
CA ALA A 107 7.68 3.99 11.86
C ALA A 107 7.89 2.70 11.07
N SER A 108 8.80 1.83 11.54
CA SER A 108 9.07 0.54 10.89
C SER A 108 7.89 -0.41 10.95
N ARG A 109 7.14 -0.43 12.06
CA ARG A 109 5.96 -1.28 12.23
C ARG A 109 4.78 -0.80 11.39
N ILE A 110 4.58 0.51 11.33
CA ILE A 110 3.55 1.11 10.46
C ILE A 110 3.90 0.84 8.98
N PHE A 111 5.18 0.97 8.60
CA PHE A 111 5.62 0.62 7.26
C PHE A 111 5.32 -0.85 6.91
N GLU A 112 5.59 -1.77 7.83
CA GLU A 112 5.25 -3.19 7.67
C GLU A 112 3.72 -3.38 7.50
N ALA A 113 2.90 -2.70 8.30
CA ALA A 113 1.45 -2.75 8.14
C ALA A 113 0.99 -2.25 6.76
N VAL A 114 1.53 -1.12 6.29
CA VAL A 114 1.27 -0.58 4.95
C VAL A 114 1.69 -1.55 3.86
N ASP A 115 2.88 -2.15 3.99
CA ASP A 115 3.38 -3.16 3.06
C ASP A 115 2.46 -4.39 3.02
N ARG A 116 2.01 -4.91 4.16
CA ARG A 116 1.06 -6.05 4.23
C ARG A 116 -0.28 -5.74 3.57
N VAL A 117 -0.79 -4.53 3.70
CA VAL A 117 -2.05 -4.12 3.03
C VAL A 117 -1.86 -4.06 1.51
N LEU A 118 -0.75 -3.48 1.06
CA LEU A 118 -0.43 -3.33 -0.36
C LEU A 118 -0.05 -4.67 -1.04
N CYS A 119 0.65 -5.54 -0.31
CA CYS A 119 1.21 -6.80 -0.79
C CYS A 119 0.32 -8.01 -0.47
N GLY A 120 -0.67 -7.87 0.40
CA GLY A 120 -1.65 -8.90 0.73
C GLY A 120 -1.07 -10.25 1.16
N ILE A 121 0.03 -10.23 1.92
CA ILE A 121 0.66 -11.39 2.55
C ILE A 121 0.35 -11.39 4.05
#